data_AF-A0A7Y5BN52-F1
#
_entry.id   AF-A0A7Y5BN52-F1
#
_cell.length_a   1.000
_cell.length_b   1.000
_cell.length_c   1.000
_cell.angle_alpha   90.00
_cell.angle_beta   90.00
_cell.angle_gamma   90.00
#
_symmetry.space_group_name_H-M   'P 1'
#
loop_
_entity.id
_entity.type
_entity.pdbx_description
1 polymer ?
#
loop_
_entity_poly.entity_id
_entity_poly.type
_entity_poly.pdbx_seq_one_letter_code
_entity_poly.pdbx_strand_id
1 'polypeptide(L)' 'GMGHKSTYDCYVSGEDANGTLTFDNHAIYCRICVDITQDTMHLLDEGKSIPEISSYIDENYAKFGPPTIND' A
#
# COMPACT_ATOMS: atom_id res chain seq x y z
N GLY A 1 -6.24 4.80 16.93
CA GLY A 1 -5.55 4.01 15.89
C GLY A 1 -5.02 4.96 14.85
N MET A 2 -3.96 4.59 14.11
CA MET A 2 -3.31 5.47 13.12
C MET A 2 -4.21 5.90 11.95
N GLY A 3 -5.34 5.24 11.73
CA GLY A 3 -6.43 5.77 10.88
C GLY A 3 -6.16 5.75 9.37
N HIS A 4 -5.03 5.19 8.94
CA HIS A 4 -4.69 4.99 7.53
C HIS A 4 -5.60 3.95 6.84
N LYS A 5 -5.92 4.18 5.57
CA LYS A 5 -6.88 3.38 4.78
C LYS A 5 -6.26 2.64 3.60
N SER A 6 -5.00 2.93 3.30
CA SER A 6 -4.28 2.37 2.16
C SER A 6 -2.81 2.15 2.51
N THR A 7 -2.10 1.41 1.66
CA THR A 7 -0.64 1.27 1.76
C THR A 7 0.05 2.62 1.61
N TYR A 8 -0.49 3.53 0.78
CA TYR A 8 0.03 4.90 0.63
C TYR A 8 -0.01 5.68 1.95
N ASP A 9 -1.17 5.67 2.62
CA ASP A 9 -1.37 6.33 3.92
C ASP A 9 -0.47 5.73 5.02
N CYS A 10 0.04 4.51 4.84
CA CYS A 10 1.02 3.92 5.74
C CYS A 10 2.40 4.54 5.59
N TYR A 11 2.81 4.89 4.37
CA TYR A 11 4.13 5.44 4.08
C TYR A 11 4.17 6.96 4.14
N VAL A 12 3.08 7.64 3.79
CA VAL A 12 3.05 9.10 3.61
C VAL A 12 2.24 9.76 4.71
N SER A 13 2.91 10.59 5.52
CA SER A 13 2.28 11.38 6.59
C SER A 13 1.94 12.81 6.16
N GLY A 14 2.38 13.25 4.98
CA GLY A 14 2.08 14.56 4.43
C GLY A 14 2.77 14.83 3.09
N GLU A 15 2.29 15.84 2.40
CA GLU A 15 2.83 16.36 1.14
C GLU A 15 2.82 17.88 1.22
N ASP A 16 3.95 18.51 0.89
CA ASP A 16 4.04 19.97 0.86
C ASP A 16 3.49 20.57 -0.46
N ALA A 17 3.42 21.90 -0.54
CA ALA A 17 2.90 22.58 -1.74
C ALA A 17 3.74 22.35 -3.01
N ASN A 18 4.95 21.80 -2.89
CA ASN A 18 5.83 21.46 -4.01
C ASN A 18 5.79 19.97 -4.37
N GLY A 19 4.96 19.17 -3.70
CA GLY A 19 4.87 17.73 -3.88
C GLY A 19 5.93 16.92 -3.12
N THR A 20 6.64 17.53 -2.18
CA THR A 20 7.62 16.80 -1.35
C THR A 20 6.88 15.98 -0.30
N LEU A 21 7.06 14.66 -0.37
CA LEU A 21 6.46 13.73 0.58
C LEU A 21 7.21 13.70 1.92
N THR A 22 6.47 13.70 3.01
CA THR A 22 6.96 13.35 4.34
C THR A 22 6.59 11.90 4.63
N PHE A 23 7.58 11.09 4.97
CA PHE A 23 7.40 9.66 5.22
C PHE A 23 7.16 9.34 6.70
N ASP A 24 6.29 8.38 6.97
CA ASP A 24 6.02 7.88 8.31
C ASP A 24 6.98 6.74 8.69
N ASN A 25 7.73 6.91 9.78
CA ASN A 25 8.60 5.86 10.33
C ASN A 25 7.83 4.64 10.87
N HIS A 26 6.52 4.74 11.07
CA HIS A 26 5.71 3.57 11.39
C HIS A 26 5.75 2.53 10.26
N ALA A 27 5.81 2.99 9.01
CA ALA A 27 5.68 2.14 7.83
C ALA A 27 6.70 1.00 7.80
N ILE A 28 7.94 1.28 8.25
CA ILE A 28 9.02 0.28 8.29
C ILE A 28 8.77 -0.86 9.27
N TYR A 29 7.87 -0.68 10.24
CA TYR A 29 7.52 -1.70 11.23
C TYR A 29 6.13 -2.30 11.00
N CYS A 30 5.37 -1.78 10.03
CA CYS A 30 4.06 -2.30 9.68
C CYS A 30 4.20 -3.48 8.71
N ARG A 31 4.39 -4.68 9.25
CA ARG A 31 4.68 -5.88 8.46
C ARG A 31 3.71 -6.11 7.30
N ILE A 32 2.41 -5.95 7.51
CA ILE A 32 1.41 -6.15 6.46
C ILE A 32 1.62 -5.18 5.27
N CYS A 33 1.91 -3.91 5.54
CA CYS A 33 2.13 -2.91 4.49
C CYS A 33 3.44 -3.18 3.74
N VAL A 34 4.48 -3.62 4.45
CA VAL A 34 5.74 -4.05 3.83
C VAL A 34 5.52 -5.27 2.93
N ASP A 35 4.80 -6.28 3.41
CA ASP A 35 4.50 -7.50 2.65
C ASP A 35 3.71 -7.15 1.37
N ILE A 36 2.64 -6.34 1.47
CA ILE A 36 1.87 -5.85 0.30
C ILE A 36 2.75 -5.09 -0.70
N THR A 37 3.68 -4.27 -0.19
CA THR A 37 4.59 -3.48 -1.04
C THR A 37 5.54 -4.39 -1.81
N GLN A 38 6.11 -5.39 -1.13
CA GLN A 38 7.02 -6.36 -1.73
C GLN A 38 6.31 -7.21 -2.80
N ASP A 39 5.09 -7.69 -2.51
CA ASP A 39 4.28 -8.43 -3.49
C ASP A 39 3.94 -7.56 -4.71
N THR A 40 3.57 -6.30 -4.49
CA THR A 40 3.29 -5.34 -5.55
C THR A 40 4.51 -5.14 -6.45
N MET A 41 5.70 -4.92 -5.86
CA MET A 41 6.95 -4.77 -6.62
C MET A 41 7.28 -6.03 -7.41
N HIS A 42 7.15 -7.20 -6.79
CA HIS A 42 7.43 -8.48 -7.44
C HIS A 42 6.51 -8.73 -8.65
N LEU A 43 5.21 -8.50 -8.50
CA LEU A 43 4.24 -8.71 -9.59
C LEU A 43 4.40 -7.68 -10.72
N LEU A 44 4.80 -6.43 -10.40
CA LEU A 44 5.19 -5.45 -11.41
C LEU A 44 6.41 -5.92 -12.20
N ASP A 45 7.42 -6.47 -11.53
CA ASP A 45 8.62 -7.03 -12.18
C ASP A 45 8.28 -8.24 -13.08
N GLU A 46 7.23 -8.99 -12.75
CA GLU A 46 6.66 -10.06 -13.59
C GLU A 46 5.82 -9.55 -14.78
N GLY A 47 5.58 -8.24 -14.87
CA GLY A 47 4.82 -7.61 -15.94
C GLY A 47 3.30 -7.69 -15.77
N LYS A 48 2.81 -7.94 -14.55
CA LYS A 48 1.37 -7.91 -14.26
C LYS A 48 0.80 -6.50 -14.39
N SER A 49 -0.45 -6.43 -14.85
CA SER A 49 -1.19 -5.17 -14.91
C SER A 49 -1.66 -4.74 -13.52
N ILE A 50 -1.87 -3.43 -13.32
CA ILE A 50 -2.37 -2.88 -12.05
C ILE A 50 -3.68 -3.56 -11.58
N PRO A 51 -4.69 -3.85 -12.45
CA PRO A 51 -5.88 -4.57 -12.02
C PRO A 51 -5.60 -6.00 -11.53
N GLU A 52 -4.68 -6.73 -12.16
CA GLU A 52 -4.28 -8.07 -11.71
C GLU A 52 -3.61 -8.02 -10.34
N ILE A 53 -2.73 -7.03 -10.12
CA ILE A 53 -2.05 -6.82 -8.83
C ILE A 53 -3.06 -6.47 -7.75
N SER A 54 -3.98 -5.54 -8.02
CA SER A 54 -5.04 -5.17 -7.07
C SER A 54 -5.87 -6.40 -6.69
N SER A 55 -6.27 -7.21 -7.67
CA SER A 55 -7.04 -8.44 -7.41
C SER A 55 -6.24 -9.43 -6.54
N TYR A 56 -4.94 -9.60 -6.83
CA TYR A 56 -4.06 -10.44 -6.03
C TYR A 56 -3.97 -9.96 -4.58
N ILE A 57 -3.77 -8.65 -4.36
CA ILE A 57 -3.70 -8.09 -3.01
C ILE A 57 -5.02 -8.28 -2.28
N ASP A 58 -6.16 -7.99 -2.91
CA ASP A 58 -7.47 -8.15 -2.31
C ASP A 58 -7.71 -9.61 -1.87
N GLU A 59 -7.41 -10.58 -2.73
CA GLU A 59 -7.58 -12.00 -2.43
C GLU A 59 -6.69 -12.49 -1.28
N ASN A 60 -5.43 -12.06 -1.24
CA ASN A 60 -4.45 -12.57 -0.28
C ASN A 60 -4.49 -11.85 1.08
N TYR A 61 -4.98 -10.61 1.11
CA TYR A 61 -4.96 -9.75 2.30
C TYR A 61 -6.34 -9.40 2.87
N ALA A 62 -7.46 -9.79 2.24
CA ALA A 62 -8.84 -9.51 2.72
C ALA A 62 -9.11 -9.91 4.19
N LYS A 63 -8.40 -10.91 4.72
CA LYS A 63 -8.52 -11.31 6.13
C LYS A 63 -8.12 -10.21 7.13
N PHE A 64 -7.37 -9.20 6.67
CA PHE A 64 -6.88 -8.11 7.50
C PHE A 64 -7.74 -6.84 7.42
N GLY A 65 -8.65 -6.76 6.46
CA GLY A 65 -9.55 -5.62 6.30
C GLY A 65 -10.16 -5.56 4.90
N PRO A 66 -11.18 -4.71 4.70
CA PRO A 66 -11.73 -4.46 3.37
C PRO A 66 -10.67 -3.76 2.49
N PRO A 67 -10.71 -3.99 1.16
CA PRO A 67 -9.84 -3.29 0.24
C PRO A 67 -10.15 -1.79 0.19
N THR A 68 -9.16 -0.98 -0.20
CA THR A 68 -9.39 0.42 -0.54
C THR A 68 -10.20 0.47 -1.84
N ILE A 69 -11.32 1.20 -1.85
CA ILE A 69 -12.08 1.41 -3.09
C ILE A 69 -11.27 2.36 -3.96
N ASN A 70 -10.86 1.89 -5.15
CA ASN A 70 -10.28 2.73 -6.18
C ASN A 70 -11.44 3.41 -6.92
N ASP A 71 -11.63 4.72 -6.68
CA ASP A 71 -12.58 5.57 -7.42
C ASP A 71 -11.97 6.05 -8.75
#